data_AF-A0AAC9L7K4-F1
#
_entry.id   AF-A0AAC9L7K4-F1
#
_cell.length_a   1.000
_cell.length_b   1.000
_cell.length_c   1.000
_cell.angle_alpha   90.00
_cell.angle_beta   90.00
_cell.angle_gamma   90.00
#
_symmetry.space_group_name_H-M   'P 1'
#
loop_
_entity.id
_entity.type
_entity.pdbx_description
1 polymer ?
#
loop_
_entity_poly.entity_id
_entity_poly.type
_entity_poly.pdbx_seq_one_letter_code
_entity_poly.pdbx_strand_id
1 'polypeptide(L)'
;MPLTTPAASDGVASPRASSSAARARFWPISVIALSAVVLIFNVVRLIGDSALVDAGVYFGGARLLLEGGDLYGTRIAVAGIQLPFTYPPFAAILFVGVFAASLTPGVYLLTALGLGGLFLALFLVARRFDEGLLGPLASASAFTAVATFLEPVADTLDFVQINTILLGMVALDCLGRTRLLPRGVLVGLATAIKLTPAVFVLFFLARRDWRSVGWTAAGFLGATGVGWLIAPAESADYWFTVLADSGRIGDPAYVGNQSLRGLLSRLVSDETLVQALWAVTTALVVVAGWLLAARLRSLGQDVLALCAVAAVGLLASPVSWSHHWVWAMPVLLVLWCRPAGMPREVTTRQPSIPSARSAPPDSPSSTAPAARAMRVAVPRPSPWSAPVLLRRGVCLLVIAYLILGVHWWLPHQRDEHLTWSGWQQLVGGDYVIAALIGLVVLAVLARRWGRPAADVGPDGSAVGSAAVLPGAGQANLGQAVPDQAVPAQAVPDQAGREARRSSTEPSVSEPASKDLTTAVRRGPATTSGPPTLPAPRSATPGLPQESRRAPTPEA
;
A
#
# COMPACT_ATOMS: atom_id res chain seq x y z
N MET A 1 1.38 7.55 82.21
CA MET A 1 0.91 6.45 81.34
C MET A 1 -0.57 6.67 81.04
N PRO A 2 -1.13 6.35 79.85
CA PRO A 2 -0.52 5.62 78.73
C PRO A 2 -0.74 6.22 77.30
N LEU A 3 0.14 5.77 76.39
CA LEU A 3 -0.09 5.35 74.98
C LEU A 3 -0.75 6.31 73.97
N THR A 4 0.08 6.93 73.13
CA THR A 4 -0.28 7.33 71.77
C THR A 4 0.04 6.19 70.79
N THR A 5 -1.01 5.51 70.30
CA THR A 5 -0.94 4.64 69.13
C THR A 5 -0.88 5.46 67.84
N PRO A 6 -0.07 5.10 66.83
CA PRO A 6 -0.16 5.71 65.51
C PRO A 6 -1.34 5.10 64.76
N ALA A 7 -2.34 5.92 64.42
CA ALA A 7 -3.40 5.50 63.51
C ALA A 7 -2.82 5.32 62.11
N ALA A 8 -2.79 4.07 61.65
CA ALA A 8 -2.63 3.73 60.25
C ALA A 8 -3.76 4.39 59.45
N SER A 9 -3.41 5.34 58.58
CA SER A 9 -4.34 5.84 57.57
C SER A 9 -4.40 4.81 56.44
N ASP A 10 -5.27 3.81 56.60
CA ASP A 10 -5.67 2.92 55.52
C ASP A 10 -6.31 3.77 54.41
N GLY A 11 -5.66 3.78 53.25
CA GLY A 11 -6.13 4.47 52.05
C GLY A 11 -7.40 3.82 51.51
N VAL A 12 -8.56 4.30 51.96
CA VAL A 12 -9.85 3.95 51.35
C VAL A 12 -9.93 4.62 49.97
N ALA A 13 -9.65 3.85 48.91
CA ALA A 13 -9.89 4.27 47.55
C ALA A 13 -11.39 4.60 47.36
N SER A 14 -11.70 5.84 46.95
CA SER A 14 -13.08 6.32 46.78
C SER A 14 -13.88 5.45 45.79
N PRO A 15 -15.11 5.01 46.13
CA PRO A 15 -16.01 4.25 45.24
C PRO A 15 -16.33 4.95 43.91
N ARG A 16 -16.16 6.28 43.84
CA ARG A 16 -16.35 7.03 42.59
C ARG A 16 -15.23 6.79 41.58
N ALA A 17 -13.99 6.58 42.04
CA ALA A 17 -12.84 6.31 41.17
C ALA A 17 -12.88 4.90 40.56
N SER A 18 -13.41 3.90 41.28
CA SER A 18 -13.64 2.57 40.73
C SER A 18 -14.75 2.56 39.68
N SER A 19 -15.83 3.34 39.89
CA SER A 19 -16.94 3.45 38.94
C SER A 19 -16.58 4.18 37.62
N SER A 20 -15.63 5.12 37.66
CA SER A 20 -15.17 5.84 36.47
C SER A 20 -14.17 5.00 35.66
N ALA A 21 -13.28 4.26 36.33
CA ALA A 21 -12.38 3.31 35.70
C ALA A 21 -13.12 2.13 35.05
N ALA A 22 -14.17 1.61 35.70
CA ALA A 22 -15.03 0.57 35.13
C ALA A 22 -15.78 1.06 33.88
N ARG A 23 -16.38 2.26 33.93
CA ARG A 23 -17.01 2.89 32.76
C ARG A 23 -16.04 3.19 31.63
N ALA A 24 -14.81 3.59 31.93
CA ALA A 24 -13.77 3.84 30.93
C ALA A 24 -13.33 2.57 30.19
N ARG A 25 -13.44 1.38 30.82
CA ARG A 25 -13.12 0.08 30.18
C ARG A 25 -14.32 -0.56 29.49
N PHE A 26 -15.54 -0.30 29.99
CA PHE A 26 -16.78 -0.88 29.45
C PHE A 26 -16.95 -0.56 27.96
N TRP A 27 -16.82 0.71 27.57
CA TRP A 27 -17.07 1.14 26.19
C TRP A 27 -16.17 0.44 25.15
N PRO A 28 -14.82 0.41 25.28
CA PRO A 28 -13.96 -0.34 24.37
C PRO A 28 -14.33 -1.83 24.29
N ILE A 29 -14.67 -2.47 25.41
CA ILE A 29 -15.03 -3.90 25.44
C ILE A 29 -16.34 -4.13 24.68
N SER A 30 -17.36 -3.29 24.88
CA SER A 30 -18.61 -3.36 24.14
C SER A 30 -18.41 -3.18 22.64
N VAL A 31 -17.54 -2.24 22.23
CA VAL A 31 -17.18 -2.05 20.81
C VAL A 31 -16.51 -3.30 20.25
N ILE A 32 -15.55 -3.90 20.97
CA ILE A 32 -14.88 -5.13 20.54
C ILE A 32 -15.89 -6.27 20.39
N ALA A 33 -16.76 -6.48 21.38
CA ALA A 33 -17.78 -7.52 21.35
C ALA A 33 -18.76 -7.34 20.19
N LEU A 34 -19.29 -6.13 19.99
CA LEU A 34 -20.17 -5.81 18.86
C LEU A 34 -19.46 -6.01 17.52
N SER A 35 -18.20 -5.59 17.41
CA SER A 35 -17.39 -5.78 16.21
C SER A 35 -17.18 -7.26 15.90
N ALA A 36 -16.96 -8.09 16.91
CA ALA A 36 -16.84 -9.53 16.74
C ALA A 36 -18.15 -10.15 16.22
N VAL A 37 -19.31 -9.75 16.77
CA VAL A 37 -20.62 -10.20 16.29
C VAL A 37 -20.85 -9.80 14.82
N VAL A 38 -20.62 -8.52 14.49
CA VAL A 38 -20.77 -8.00 13.12
C VAL A 38 -19.83 -8.72 12.16
N LEU A 39 -18.57 -8.91 12.56
CA LEU A 39 -17.56 -9.59 11.75
C LEU A 39 -17.95 -11.04 11.49
N ILE A 40 -18.31 -11.79 12.53
CA ILE A 40 -18.73 -13.20 12.40
C ILE A 40 -19.96 -13.29 11.49
N PHE A 41 -20.97 -12.46 11.73
CA PHE A 41 -22.18 -12.45 10.90
C PHE A 41 -21.85 -12.19 9.42
N ASN A 42 -21.05 -11.16 9.13
CA ASN A 42 -20.77 -10.79 7.75
C ASN A 42 -19.84 -11.80 7.04
N VAL A 43 -18.85 -12.35 7.75
CA VAL A 43 -17.95 -13.39 7.19
C VAL A 43 -18.72 -14.67 6.89
N VAL A 44 -19.60 -15.11 7.79
CA VAL A 44 -20.45 -16.29 7.55
C VAL A 44 -21.35 -16.09 6.34
N ARG A 45 -21.96 -14.90 6.20
CA ARG A 45 -22.73 -14.53 5.01
C ARG A 45 -21.89 -14.62 3.74
N LEU A 46 -20.72 -13.96 3.73
CA LEU A 46 -19.86 -13.88 2.55
C LEU A 46 -19.36 -15.26 2.12
N ILE A 47 -18.90 -16.11 3.04
CA ILE A 47 -18.40 -17.45 2.70
C ILE A 47 -19.50 -18.31 2.07
N GLY A 48 -20.76 -18.16 2.50
CA GLY A 48 -21.88 -18.95 1.98
C GLY A 48 -22.19 -18.70 0.49
N ASP A 49 -22.00 -17.46 0.05
CA ASP A 49 -22.31 -17.00 -1.32
C ASP A 49 -21.04 -16.82 -2.18
N SER A 50 -19.89 -17.24 -1.67
CA SER A 50 -18.59 -16.82 -2.20
C SER A 50 -18.22 -17.46 -3.52
N ALA A 51 -17.65 -16.67 -4.43
CA ALA A 51 -17.16 -17.14 -5.72
C ALA A 51 -15.85 -17.96 -5.60
N LEU A 52 -15.08 -17.77 -4.52
CA LEU A 52 -13.82 -18.47 -4.23
C LEU A 52 -12.80 -18.45 -5.38
N VAL A 53 -12.86 -17.42 -6.22
CA VAL A 53 -12.13 -17.36 -7.50
C VAL A 53 -10.62 -17.55 -7.28
N ASP A 54 -10.02 -16.76 -6.40
CA ASP A 54 -8.59 -16.80 -6.19
C ASP A 54 -8.16 -18.01 -5.35
N ALA A 55 -8.94 -18.42 -4.35
CA ALA A 55 -8.68 -19.69 -3.65
C ALA A 55 -8.65 -20.89 -4.61
N GLY A 56 -9.56 -20.93 -5.59
CA GLY A 56 -9.57 -21.96 -6.63
C GLY A 56 -8.30 -21.92 -7.49
N VAL A 57 -7.83 -20.73 -7.87
CA VAL A 57 -6.57 -20.55 -8.62
C VAL A 57 -5.36 -20.97 -7.78
N TYR A 58 -5.31 -20.62 -6.49
CA TYR A 58 -4.23 -21.04 -5.59
C TYR A 58 -4.20 -22.56 -5.40
N PHE A 59 -5.37 -23.16 -5.20
CA PHE A 59 -5.52 -24.61 -5.06
C PHE A 59 -5.14 -25.35 -6.35
N GLY A 60 -5.62 -24.87 -7.51
CA GLY A 60 -5.28 -25.43 -8.81
C GLY A 60 -3.78 -25.32 -9.10
N GLY A 61 -3.16 -24.17 -8.83
CA GLY A 61 -1.71 -23.98 -8.98
C GLY A 61 -0.89 -24.89 -8.06
N ALA A 62 -1.31 -25.04 -6.80
CA ALA A 62 -0.68 -25.97 -5.87
C ALA A 62 -0.75 -27.42 -6.36
N ARG A 63 -1.90 -27.84 -6.92
CA ARG A 63 -2.05 -29.17 -7.52
C ARG A 63 -1.19 -29.36 -8.76
N LEU A 64 -1.17 -28.39 -9.68
CA LEU A 64 -0.31 -28.43 -10.86
C LEU A 64 1.15 -28.61 -10.47
N LEU A 65 1.62 -27.86 -9.47
CA LEU A 65 2.99 -28.00 -8.98
C LEU A 65 3.28 -29.40 -8.39
N LEU A 66 2.35 -29.96 -7.62
CA LEU A 66 2.50 -31.30 -7.03
C LEU A 66 2.46 -32.43 -8.06
N GLU A 67 1.61 -32.28 -9.08
CA GLU A 67 1.35 -33.29 -10.10
C GLU A 67 2.36 -33.20 -11.27
N GLY A 68 3.30 -32.24 -11.23
CA GLY A 68 4.28 -32.00 -12.29
C GLY A 68 3.66 -31.45 -13.59
N GLY A 69 2.52 -30.76 -13.46
CA GLY A 69 1.83 -30.10 -14.57
C GLY A 69 2.43 -28.74 -14.93
N ASP A 70 2.00 -28.20 -16.08
CA ASP A 70 2.44 -26.88 -16.55
C ASP A 70 1.75 -25.76 -15.74
N LEU A 71 2.46 -25.25 -14.74
CA LEU A 71 1.95 -24.25 -13.79
C LEU A 71 1.52 -22.93 -14.45
N TYR A 72 2.21 -22.49 -15.50
CA TYR A 72 2.01 -21.16 -16.09
C TYR A 72 1.33 -21.19 -17.47
N GLY A 73 1.37 -22.31 -18.18
CA GLY A 73 0.62 -22.49 -19.43
C GLY A 73 -0.78 -23.08 -19.23
N THR A 74 -1.04 -23.79 -18.14
CA THR A 74 -2.38 -24.34 -17.86
C THR A 74 -3.33 -23.28 -17.32
N ARG A 75 -4.53 -23.19 -17.91
CA ARG A 75 -5.64 -22.39 -17.37
C ARG A 75 -6.43 -23.19 -16.34
N ILE A 76 -6.70 -22.57 -15.20
CA ILE A 76 -7.40 -23.17 -14.06
C ILE A 76 -8.87 -22.73 -14.11
N ALA A 77 -9.77 -23.72 -14.16
CA ALA A 77 -11.21 -23.50 -14.21
C ALA A 77 -11.76 -23.22 -12.81
N VAL A 78 -12.31 -22.02 -12.59
CA VAL A 78 -12.92 -21.62 -11.32
C VAL A 78 -14.13 -20.74 -11.60
N ALA A 79 -15.25 -20.95 -10.89
CA ALA A 79 -16.46 -20.12 -11.01
C ALA A 79 -16.94 -19.88 -12.46
N GLY A 80 -16.76 -20.85 -13.36
CA GLY A 80 -17.16 -20.76 -14.77
C GLY A 80 -16.21 -19.97 -15.68
N ILE A 81 -15.07 -19.50 -15.17
CA ILE A 81 -14.02 -18.80 -15.91
C ILE A 81 -12.69 -19.56 -15.87
N GLN A 82 -11.79 -19.23 -16.80
CA GLN A 82 -10.49 -19.88 -16.97
C GLN A 82 -9.35 -18.89 -16.71
N LEU A 83 -8.66 -19.05 -15.58
CA LEU A 83 -7.66 -18.09 -15.11
C LEU A 83 -6.25 -18.69 -15.08
N PRO A 84 -5.21 -17.90 -15.38
CA PRO A 84 -3.83 -18.35 -15.25
C PRO A 84 -3.35 -18.24 -13.80
N PHE A 85 -2.37 -19.06 -13.41
CA PHE A 85 -1.61 -18.80 -12.19
C PHE A 85 -0.61 -17.65 -12.44
N THR A 86 -0.59 -16.64 -11.57
CA THR A 86 0.16 -15.39 -11.79
C THR A 86 1.23 -15.09 -10.73
N TYR A 87 1.38 -15.97 -9.74
CA TYR A 87 2.25 -15.74 -8.59
C TYR A 87 3.64 -16.40 -8.79
N PRO A 88 4.69 -15.91 -8.12
CA PRO A 88 6.00 -16.57 -8.12
C PRO A 88 5.91 -18.02 -7.62
N PRO A 89 6.86 -18.90 -8.01
CA PRO A 89 6.86 -20.30 -7.58
C PRO A 89 6.89 -20.50 -6.06
N PHE A 90 7.56 -19.59 -5.34
CA PHE A 90 7.55 -19.60 -3.87
C PHE A 90 6.13 -19.56 -3.30
N ALA A 91 5.22 -18.79 -3.91
CA ALA A 91 3.82 -18.76 -3.49
C ALA A 91 3.10 -20.08 -3.76
N ALA A 92 3.31 -20.69 -4.94
CA ALA A 92 2.74 -21.99 -5.26
C ALA A 92 3.16 -23.06 -4.23
N ILE A 93 4.43 -23.06 -3.82
CA ILE A 93 4.97 -23.95 -2.77
C ILE A 93 4.27 -23.72 -1.43
N LEU A 94 4.02 -22.47 -1.04
CA LEU A 94 3.26 -22.18 0.19
C LEU A 94 1.81 -22.67 0.07
N PHE A 95 1.18 -22.50 -1.09
CA PHE A 95 -0.18 -22.95 -1.33
C PHE A 95 -0.33 -24.47 -1.28
N VAL A 96 0.71 -25.24 -1.64
CA VAL A 96 0.75 -26.69 -1.39
C VAL A 96 0.50 -27.01 0.08
N GLY A 97 1.17 -26.29 1.00
CA GLY A 97 0.95 -26.47 2.44
C GLY A 97 -0.43 -25.99 2.91
N VAL A 98 -0.87 -24.82 2.44
CA VAL A 98 -2.18 -24.24 2.80
C VAL A 98 -3.35 -25.15 2.42
N PHE A 99 -3.27 -25.77 1.25
CA PHE A 99 -4.33 -26.62 0.71
C PHE A 99 -4.02 -28.12 0.78
N ALA A 100 -3.06 -28.53 1.62
CA ALA A 100 -2.61 -29.92 1.71
C ALA A 100 -3.76 -30.90 2.04
N ALA A 101 -4.77 -30.46 2.82
CA ALA A 101 -5.94 -31.27 3.14
C ALA A 101 -7.00 -31.23 2.02
N SER A 102 -7.48 -30.04 1.68
CA SER A 102 -8.41 -29.77 0.56
C SER A 102 -8.62 -28.25 0.42
N LEU A 103 -9.45 -27.85 -0.56
CA LEU A 103 -9.81 -26.46 -0.81
C LEU A 103 -10.44 -25.79 0.44
N THR A 104 -11.43 -26.42 1.06
CA THR A 104 -12.24 -25.79 2.11
C THR A 104 -11.46 -25.43 3.39
N PRO A 105 -10.64 -26.32 3.97
CA PRO A 105 -9.77 -25.94 5.10
C PRO A 105 -8.77 -24.84 4.74
N GLY A 106 -8.22 -24.86 3.51
CA GLY A 106 -7.33 -23.81 3.04
C GLY A 106 -8.03 -22.45 2.92
N VAL A 107 -9.29 -22.43 2.46
CA VAL A 107 -10.14 -21.23 2.45
C VAL A 107 -10.30 -20.66 3.85
N TYR A 108 -10.66 -21.49 4.84
CA TYR A 108 -10.80 -21.02 6.22
C TYR A 108 -9.48 -20.50 6.80
N LEU A 109 -8.36 -21.18 6.51
CA LEU A 109 -7.04 -20.76 6.94
C LEU A 109 -6.67 -19.40 6.34
N LEU A 110 -6.79 -19.22 5.03
CA LEU A 110 -6.46 -17.96 4.36
C LEU A 110 -7.38 -16.82 4.81
N THR A 111 -8.68 -17.07 4.97
CA THR A 111 -9.63 -16.08 5.49
C THR A 111 -9.26 -15.65 6.92
N ALA A 112 -8.95 -16.60 7.79
CA ALA A 112 -8.53 -16.30 9.17
C ALA A 112 -7.22 -15.49 9.21
N LEU A 113 -6.23 -15.89 8.40
CA LEU A 113 -4.96 -15.17 8.28
C LEU A 113 -5.16 -13.77 7.69
N GLY A 114 -6.03 -13.62 6.69
CA GLY A 114 -6.36 -12.34 6.06
C GLY A 114 -7.02 -11.37 7.02
N LEU A 115 -8.03 -11.81 7.76
CA LEU A 115 -8.67 -11.02 8.82
C LEU A 115 -7.68 -10.66 9.93
N GLY A 116 -6.82 -11.60 10.33
CA GLY A 116 -5.74 -11.36 11.28
C GLY A 116 -4.73 -10.32 10.79
N GLY A 117 -4.33 -10.39 9.52
CA GLY A 117 -3.41 -9.43 8.88
C GLY A 117 -4.00 -8.02 8.79
N LEU A 118 -5.27 -7.90 8.40
CA LEU A 118 -6.00 -6.64 8.40
C LEU A 118 -6.11 -6.05 9.81
N PHE A 119 -6.55 -6.86 10.77
CA PHE A 119 -6.65 -6.43 12.17
C PHE A 119 -5.30 -5.97 12.73
N LEU A 120 -4.23 -6.75 12.50
CA LEU A 120 -2.88 -6.43 12.95
C LEU A 120 -2.43 -5.06 12.41
N ALA A 121 -2.61 -4.82 11.11
CA ALA A 121 -2.22 -3.55 10.52
C ALA A 121 -3.01 -2.37 11.09
N LEU A 122 -4.32 -2.50 11.20
CA LEU A 122 -5.18 -1.46 11.79
C LEU A 122 -4.85 -1.23 13.27
N PHE A 123 -4.52 -2.28 14.01
CA PHE A 123 -4.06 -2.18 15.39
C PHE A 123 -2.73 -1.42 15.48
N LEU A 124 -1.75 -1.73 14.63
CA LEU A 124 -0.47 -1.03 14.59
C LEU A 124 -0.63 0.46 14.24
N VAL A 125 -1.58 0.78 13.35
CA VAL A 125 -1.96 2.17 13.03
C VAL A 125 -2.61 2.84 14.24
N ALA A 126 -3.62 2.23 14.86
CA ALA A 126 -4.31 2.80 16.02
C ALA A 126 -3.36 3.05 17.21
N ARG A 127 -2.38 2.16 17.43
CA ARG A 127 -1.31 2.30 18.44
C ARG A 127 -0.40 3.51 18.23
N ARG A 128 -0.45 4.18 17.06
CA ARG A 128 0.26 5.45 16.83
C ARG A 128 -0.48 6.66 17.39
N PHE A 129 -1.78 6.55 17.64
CA PHE A 129 -2.62 7.65 18.11
C PHE A 129 -3.03 7.54 19.58
N ASP A 130 -3.02 6.32 20.14
CA ASP A 130 -3.36 6.05 21.53
C ASP A 130 -2.30 5.18 22.22
N GLU A 131 -1.95 5.57 23.45
CA GLU A 131 -0.95 4.92 24.29
C GLU A 131 -1.53 3.73 25.07
N GLY A 132 -2.85 3.72 25.31
CA GLY A 132 -3.55 2.59 25.93
C GLY A 132 -3.64 1.37 25.01
N LEU A 133 -4.03 0.22 25.58
CA LEU A 133 -4.25 -1.01 24.80
C LEU A 133 -5.69 -1.13 24.28
N LEU A 134 -6.68 -0.86 25.14
CA LEU A 134 -8.09 -1.09 24.83
C LEU A 134 -8.63 -0.17 23.72
N GLY A 135 -8.18 1.08 23.65
CA GLY A 135 -8.59 2.02 22.61
C GLY A 135 -8.18 1.57 21.20
N PRO A 136 -6.89 1.23 20.98
CA PRO A 136 -6.41 0.64 19.73
C PRO A 136 -7.06 -0.69 19.39
N LEU A 137 -7.27 -1.59 20.36
CA LEU A 137 -8.00 -2.84 20.13
C LEU A 137 -9.42 -2.56 19.63
N ALA A 138 -10.18 -1.71 20.33
CA ALA A 138 -11.55 -1.38 19.93
C ALA A 138 -11.61 -0.71 18.55
N SER A 139 -10.67 0.20 18.25
CA SER A 139 -10.60 0.85 16.94
C SER A 139 -10.27 -0.13 15.83
N ALA A 140 -9.28 -1.01 16.04
CA ALA A 140 -8.90 -2.04 15.07
C ALA A 140 -10.03 -3.05 14.86
N SER A 141 -10.69 -3.50 15.93
CA SER A 141 -11.85 -4.40 15.83
C SER A 141 -12.99 -3.77 15.04
N ALA A 142 -13.36 -2.53 15.36
CA ALA A 142 -14.44 -1.82 14.67
C ALA A 142 -14.13 -1.60 13.20
N PHE A 143 -12.93 -1.11 12.87
CA PHE A 143 -12.55 -0.89 11.48
C PHE A 143 -12.35 -2.18 10.69
N THR A 144 -11.92 -3.27 11.34
CA THR A 144 -11.85 -4.59 10.68
C THR A 144 -13.25 -5.09 10.33
N ALA A 145 -14.21 -4.98 11.27
CA ALA A 145 -15.59 -5.36 11.01
C ALA A 145 -16.23 -4.49 9.92
N VAL A 146 -16.07 -3.17 10.00
CA VAL A 146 -16.58 -2.23 8.96
C VAL A 146 -15.94 -2.54 7.61
N ALA A 147 -14.63 -2.77 7.55
CA ALA A 147 -13.92 -3.05 6.30
C ALA A 147 -14.53 -4.22 5.52
N THR A 148 -15.11 -5.22 6.17
CA THR A 148 -15.76 -6.36 5.47
C THR A 148 -16.99 -5.97 4.63
N PHE A 149 -17.48 -4.75 4.75
CA PHE A 149 -18.54 -4.18 3.90
C PHE A 149 -18.03 -3.26 2.79
N LEU A 150 -16.75 -2.88 2.83
CA LEU A 150 -16.14 -1.98 1.85
C LEU A 150 -15.61 -2.84 0.70
N GLU A 151 -15.95 -2.46 -0.53
CA GLU A 151 -15.71 -3.24 -1.75
C GLU A 151 -14.30 -3.86 -1.82
N PRO A 152 -13.18 -3.16 -1.55
CA PRO A 152 -11.86 -3.77 -1.72
C PRO A 152 -11.60 -4.97 -0.79
N VAL A 153 -12.15 -4.92 0.42
CA VAL A 153 -12.00 -5.95 1.44
C VAL A 153 -13.11 -6.99 1.33
N ALA A 154 -14.33 -6.58 0.97
CA ALA A 154 -15.44 -7.50 0.67
C ALA A 154 -15.05 -8.45 -0.46
N ASP A 155 -14.55 -7.94 -1.59
CA ASP A 155 -14.08 -8.74 -2.72
C ASP A 155 -12.84 -9.57 -2.37
N THR A 156 -11.94 -9.02 -1.52
CA THR A 156 -10.80 -9.80 -1.01
C THR A 156 -11.28 -11.03 -0.22
N LEU A 157 -12.35 -10.93 0.57
CA LEU A 157 -12.92 -12.05 1.29
C LEU A 157 -13.70 -12.98 0.36
N ASP A 158 -14.44 -12.42 -0.60
CA ASP A 158 -15.20 -13.18 -1.59
C ASP A 158 -14.30 -14.05 -2.47
N PHE A 159 -13.13 -13.56 -2.87
CA PHE A 159 -12.18 -14.35 -3.65
C PHE A 159 -11.18 -15.12 -2.79
N VAL A 160 -11.13 -14.84 -1.48
CA VAL A 160 -10.12 -15.35 -0.53
C VAL A 160 -8.70 -14.93 -0.92
N GLN A 161 -8.55 -13.65 -1.28
CA GLN A 161 -7.28 -13.03 -1.64
C GLN A 161 -6.35 -12.87 -0.44
N ILE A 162 -5.04 -12.97 -0.71
CA ILE A 162 -4.00 -12.83 0.30
C ILE A 162 -3.59 -11.38 0.59
N ASN A 163 -4.23 -10.39 -0.04
CA ASN A 163 -3.81 -8.99 0.02
C ASN A 163 -3.75 -8.44 1.45
N THR A 164 -4.71 -8.81 2.30
CA THR A 164 -4.74 -8.39 3.72
C THR A 164 -3.70 -9.08 4.58
N ILE A 165 -3.29 -10.31 4.23
CA ILE A 165 -2.13 -10.99 4.83
C ILE A 165 -0.86 -10.19 4.55
N LEU A 166 -0.63 -9.86 3.27
CA LEU A 166 0.53 -9.09 2.83
C LEU A 166 0.55 -7.69 3.44
N LEU A 167 -0.61 -7.03 3.52
CA LEU A 167 -0.78 -5.75 4.21
C LEU A 167 -0.34 -5.87 5.67
N GLY A 168 -0.78 -6.91 6.39
CA GLY A 168 -0.38 -7.19 7.77
C GLY A 168 1.13 -7.40 7.92
N MET A 169 1.75 -8.19 7.03
CA MET A 169 3.20 -8.43 7.02
C MET A 169 3.99 -7.12 6.82
N VAL A 170 3.62 -6.34 5.81
CA VAL A 170 4.27 -5.06 5.50
C VAL A 170 4.05 -4.05 6.62
N ALA A 171 2.84 -3.96 7.18
CA ALA A 171 2.55 -3.07 8.30
C ALA A 171 3.34 -3.46 9.56
N LEU A 172 3.49 -4.75 9.85
CA LEU A 172 4.31 -5.25 10.95
C LEU A 172 5.78 -4.85 10.77
N ASP A 173 6.32 -4.99 9.56
CA ASP A 173 7.71 -4.65 9.27
C ASP A 173 7.97 -3.14 9.31
N CYS A 174 7.06 -2.37 8.72
CA CYS A 174 7.19 -0.93 8.59
C CYS A 174 6.80 -0.18 9.87
N LEU A 175 5.85 -0.67 10.67
CA LEU A 175 5.30 0.06 11.82
C LEU A 175 5.56 -0.63 13.17
N GLY A 176 5.91 -1.91 13.19
CA GLY A 176 6.18 -2.68 14.41
C GLY A 176 7.35 -2.11 15.23
N ARG A 177 7.16 -2.06 16.55
CA ARG A 177 8.14 -1.57 17.54
C ARG A 177 9.04 -2.69 18.06
N THR A 178 8.45 -3.78 18.53
CA THR A 178 9.15 -5.02 18.92
C THR A 178 9.24 -5.95 17.72
N ARG A 179 10.40 -6.58 17.51
CA ARG A 179 10.65 -7.38 16.32
C ARG A 179 11.36 -8.68 16.67
N LEU A 180 10.85 -9.78 16.13
CA LEU A 180 11.51 -11.09 16.16
C LEU A 180 12.51 -11.22 15.00
N LEU A 181 12.20 -10.61 13.85
CA LEU A 181 13.02 -10.62 12.65
C LEU A 181 13.64 -9.23 12.40
N PRO A 182 14.79 -9.14 11.71
CA PRO A 182 15.31 -7.88 11.23
C PRO A 182 14.29 -7.14 10.36
N ARG A 183 14.27 -5.81 10.46
CA ARG A 183 13.37 -4.98 9.66
C ARG A 183 13.70 -5.12 8.18
N GLY A 184 12.68 -5.28 7.35
CA GLY A 184 12.78 -5.47 5.91
C GLY A 184 12.53 -6.91 5.48
N VAL A 185 12.77 -7.90 6.34
CA VAL A 185 12.61 -9.33 5.99
C VAL A 185 11.17 -9.66 5.60
N LEU A 186 10.17 -9.18 6.35
CA LEU A 186 8.77 -9.48 6.05
C LEU A 186 8.31 -8.81 4.75
N VAL A 187 8.78 -7.61 4.44
CA VAL A 187 8.55 -6.98 3.12
C VAL A 187 9.18 -7.83 2.01
N GLY A 188 10.39 -8.35 2.22
CA GLY A 188 11.07 -9.23 1.27
C GLY A 188 10.29 -10.54 1.04
N LEU A 189 9.86 -11.19 2.11
CA LEU A 189 9.04 -12.40 2.04
C LEU A 189 7.69 -12.12 1.35
N ALA A 190 7.00 -11.04 1.72
CA ALA A 190 5.76 -10.64 1.07
C ALA A 190 5.96 -10.42 -0.44
N THR A 191 7.10 -9.82 -0.84
CA THR A 191 7.47 -9.61 -2.25
C THR A 191 7.70 -10.93 -2.99
N ALA A 192 8.29 -11.93 -2.35
CA ALA A 192 8.48 -13.26 -2.94
C ALA A 192 7.16 -14.05 -3.04
N ILE A 193 6.16 -13.73 -2.21
CA ILE A 193 4.81 -14.30 -2.32
C ILE A 193 4.04 -13.61 -3.43
N LYS A 194 4.03 -12.28 -3.48
CA LYS A 194 3.38 -11.47 -4.52
C LYS A 194 4.28 -10.28 -4.80
N LEU A 195 4.59 -10.00 -6.06
CA LEU A 195 5.61 -9.00 -6.38
C LEU A 195 5.25 -7.56 -5.94
N THR A 196 3.97 -7.26 -5.75
CA THR A 196 3.47 -5.91 -5.47
C THR A 196 4.05 -5.26 -4.20
N PRO A 197 4.26 -5.99 -3.09
CA PRO A 197 5.03 -5.50 -1.94
C PRO A 197 6.44 -4.96 -2.21
N ALA A 198 7.07 -5.22 -3.36
CA ALA A 198 8.42 -4.72 -3.68
C ALA A 198 8.53 -3.19 -3.51
N VAL A 199 7.44 -2.46 -3.84
CA VAL A 199 7.38 -1.00 -3.75
C VAL A 199 7.68 -0.48 -2.34
N PHE A 200 7.44 -1.28 -1.29
CA PHE A 200 7.70 -0.88 0.09
C PHE A 200 9.19 -0.75 0.43
N VAL A 201 10.11 -1.18 -0.45
CA VAL A 201 11.52 -0.80 -0.33
C VAL A 201 11.70 0.72 -0.32
N LEU A 202 10.82 1.47 -1.03
CA LEU A 202 10.79 2.93 -1.03
C LEU A 202 10.57 3.50 0.37
N PHE A 203 9.83 2.79 1.23
CA PHE A 203 9.60 3.20 2.62
C PHE A 203 10.91 3.24 3.41
N PHE A 204 11.83 2.29 3.19
CA PHE A 204 13.15 2.26 3.84
C PHE A 204 14.12 3.26 3.19
N LEU A 205 14.14 3.32 1.86
CA LEU A 205 14.94 4.28 1.09
C LEU A 205 14.61 5.73 1.43
N ALA A 206 13.35 6.03 1.77
CA ALA A 206 12.89 7.35 2.22
C ALA A 206 13.64 7.90 3.45
N ARG A 207 14.33 7.06 4.23
CA ARG A 207 15.24 7.47 5.31
C ARG A 207 16.67 6.97 5.14
N ARG A 208 17.03 6.50 3.94
CA ARG A 208 18.32 5.86 3.65
C ARG A 208 18.63 4.71 4.62
N ASP A 209 17.60 3.95 5.00
CA ASP A 209 17.73 2.79 5.88
C ASP A 209 18.25 1.59 5.07
N TRP A 210 19.52 1.66 4.66
CA TRP A 210 20.17 0.67 3.79
C TRP A 210 20.23 -0.72 4.44
N ARG A 211 20.27 -0.77 5.77
CA ARG A 211 20.19 -2.04 6.51
C ARG A 211 18.87 -2.73 6.25
N SER A 212 17.74 -2.01 6.41
CA SER A 212 16.42 -2.60 6.14
C SER A 212 16.25 -2.94 4.66
N VAL A 213 16.78 -2.14 3.74
CA VAL A 213 16.81 -2.48 2.30
C VAL A 213 17.57 -3.78 2.05
N GLY A 214 18.74 -3.95 2.68
CA GLY A 214 19.51 -5.19 2.59
C GLY A 214 18.76 -6.41 3.14
N TRP A 215 18.05 -6.26 4.26
CA TRP A 215 17.20 -7.33 4.81
C TRP A 215 15.97 -7.63 3.96
N THR A 216 15.39 -6.63 3.27
CA THR A 216 14.35 -6.85 2.26
C THR A 216 14.89 -7.67 1.09
N ALA A 217 16.06 -7.32 0.57
CA ALA A 217 16.72 -8.11 -0.47
C ALA A 217 17.01 -9.54 0.01
N ALA A 218 17.55 -9.70 1.23
CA ALA A 218 17.84 -11.02 1.79
C ALA A 218 16.59 -11.88 1.97
N GLY A 219 15.50 -11.33 2.50
CA GLY A 219 14.23 -12.04 2.65
C GLY A 219 13.63 -12.45 1.30
N PHE A 220 13.64 -11.53 0.33
CA PHE A 220 13.15 -11.80 -1.03
C PHE A 220 13.98 -12.85 -1.76
N LEU A 221 15.31 -12.69 -1.79
CA LEU A 221 16.22 -13.62 -2.46
C LEU A 221 16.23 -14.98 -1.78
N GLY A 222 16.17 -15.04 -0.44
CA GLY A 222 16.08 -16.29 0.30
C GLY A 222 14.82 -17.09 -0.04
N ALA A 223 13.65 -16.45 0.00
CA ALA A 223 12.39 -17.10 -0.36
C ALA A 223 12.31 -17.46 -1.86
N THR A 224 12.77 -16.58 -2.75
CA THR A 224 12.85 -16.88 -4.18
C THR A 224 13.81 -18.04 -4.45
N GLY A 225 14.93 -18.11 -3.71
CA GLY A 225 15.88 -19.21 -3.77
C GLY A 225 15.26 -20.55 -3.36
N VAL A 226 14.36 -20.58 -2.38
CA VAL A 226 13.55 -21.78 -2.07
C VAL A 226 12.70 -22.20 -3.26
N GLY A 227 12.11 -21.23 -3.98
CA GLY A 227 11.42 -21.47 -5.25
C GLY A 227 12.31 -22.18 -6.28
N TRP A 228 13.51 -21.65 -6.51
CA TRP A 228 14.49 -22.25 -7.42
C TRP A 228 14.98 -23.64 -6.99
N LEU A 229 15.11 -23.89 -5.68
CA LEU A 229 15.55 -25.18 -5.16
C LEU A 229 14.50 -26.28 -5.30
N ILE A 230 13.21 -25.93 -5.16
CA ILE A 230 12.10 -26.89 -5.17
C ILE A 230 11.50 -27.03 -6.58
N ALA A 231 11.38 -25.93 -7.31
CA ALA A 231 10.69 -25.83 -8.60
C ALA A 231 11.54 -25.02 -9.61
N PRO A 232 12.70 -25.56 -10.04
CA PRO A 232 13.66 -24.82 -10.88
C PRO A 232 13.13 -24.48 -12.28
N ALA A 233 12.35 -25.37 -12.90
CA ALA A 233 11.81 -25.16 -14.24
C ALA A 233 10.74 -24.06 -14.23
N GLU A 234 9.83 -24.12 -13.27
CA GLU A 234 8.78 -23.14 -13.02
C GLU A 234 9.40 -21.80 -12.63
N SER A 235 10.50 -21.80 -11.89
CA SER A 235 11.25 -20.58 -11.57
C SER A 235 11.88 -19.95 -12.80
N ALA A 236 12.49 -20.74 -13.69
CA ALA A 236 13.03 -20.23 -14.93
C ALA A 236 11.94 -19.63 -15.81
N ASP A 237 10.83 -20.33 -15.98
CA ASP A 237 9.70 -19.84 -16.76
C ASP A 237 9.10 -18.56 -16.15
N TYR A 238 8.90 -18.53 -14.82
CA TYR A 238 8.35 -17.36 -14.14
C TYR A 238 9.19 -16.09 -14.38
N TRP A 239 10.49 -16.17 -14.06
CA TRP A 239 11.36 -15.01 -14.02
C TRP A 239 11.79 -14.52 -15.40
N PHE A 240 11.91 -15.42 -16.39
CA PHE A 240 12.41 -15.07 -17.72
C PHE A 240 11.34 -14.96 -18.81
N THR A 241 10.16 -15.55 -18.59
CA THR A 241 9.05 -15.52 -19.56
C THR A 241 7.81 -14.85 -18.98
N VAL A 242 7.29 -15.41 -17.87
CA VAL A 242 5.95 -15.09 -17.37
C VAL A 242 5.84 -13.65 -16.89
N LEU A 243 6.87 -13.19 -16.18
CA LEU A 243 6.89 -11.86 -15.57
C LEU A 243 6.83 -10.73 -16.60
N ALA A 244 7.39 -10.93 -17.79
CA ALA A 244 7.42 -9.92 -18.86
C ALA A 244 6.08 -9.81 -19.60
N ASP A 245 5.36 -10.92 -19.75
CA ASP A 245 4.05 -10.93 -20.40
C ASP A 245 2.92 -10.70 -19.37
N SER A 246 2.67 -9.42 -19.15
CA SER A 246 1.59 -8.91 -18.31
C SER A 246 0.20 -9.01 -18.96
N GLY A 247 0.12 -9.25 -20.28
CA GLY A 247 -1.14 -9.43 -21.00
C GLY A 247 -1.88 -10.72 -20.62
N ARG A 248 -1.16 -11.73 -20.10
CA ARG A 248 -1.77 -12.99 -19.64
C ARG A 248 -2.84 -12.80 -18.56
N ILE A 249 -2.69 -11.77 -17.73
CA ILE A 249 -3.41 -11.61 -16.46
C ILE A 249 -4.89 -11.28 -16.70
N GLY A 250 -5.20 -10.63 -17.81
CA GLY A 250 -6.55 -10.21 -18.19
C GLY A 250 -6.52 -8.94 -19.04
N ASP A 251 -7.70 -8.50 -19.49
CA ASP A 251 -7.84 -7.22 -20.21
C ASP A 251 -7.40 -6.04 -19.32
N PRO A 252 -6.32 -5.31 -19.68
CA PRO A 252 -5.88 -4.16 -18.93
C PRO A 252 -6.96 -3.06 -18.81
N ALA A 253 -7.84 -2.94 -19.82
CA ALA A 253 -8.87 -1.92 -19.86
C ALA A 253 -10.11 -2.27 -19.00
N TYR A 254 -10.23 -3.50 -18.50
CA TYR A 254 -11.34 -3.92 -17.64
C TYR A 254 -11.54 -2.97 -16.46
N VAL A 255 -12.79 -2.59 -16.17
CA VAL A 255 -13.13 -1.61 -15.12
C VAL A 255 -12.53 -1.93 -13.76
N GLY A 256 -12.44 -3.22 -13.41
CA GLY A 256 -11.84 -3.65 -12.15
C GLY A 256 -10.36 -3.25 -12.04
N ASN A 257 -9.64 -3.04 -13.16
CA ASN A 257 -8.26 -2.58 -13.15
C ASN A 257 -8.18 -1.07 -12.85
N GLN A 258 -8.04 -0.78 -11.57
CA GLN A 258 -7.83 0.55 -10.99
C GLN A 258 -6.33 0.87 -10.89
N SER A 259 -5.61 0.81 -12.00
CA SER A 259 -4.20 1.27 -12.14
C SER A 259 -4.09 2.40 -13.15
N LEU A 260 -2.94 3.10 -13.19
CA LEU A 260 -2.69 4.08 -14.25
C LEU A 260 -2.72 3.43 -15.63
N ARG A 261 -2.15 2.23 -15.77
CA ARG A 261 -2.21 1.48 -17.03
C ARG A 261 -3.65 1.20 -17.43
N GLY A 262 -4.47 0.66 -16.52
CA GLY A 262 -5.86 0.36 -16.84
C GLY A 262 -6.69 1.58 -17.23
N LEU A 263 -6.48 2.71 -16.54
CA LEU A 263 -7.10 3.98 -16.94
C LEU A 263 -6.65 4.42 -18.34
N LEU A 264 -5.35 4.37 -18.64
CA LEU A 264 -4.82 4.75 -19.95
C LEU A 264 -5.30 3.82 -21.07
N SER A 265 -5.37 2.52 -20.83
CA SER A 265 -5.89 1.52 -21.78
C SER A 265 -7.37 1.73 -22.11
N ARG A 266 -8.15 2.38 -21.24
CA ARG A 266 -9.54 2.78 -21.55
C ARG A 266 -9.63 4.07 -22.38
N LEU A 267 -8.59 4.90 -22.37
CA LEU A 267 -8.57 6.21 -23.02
C LEU A 267 -7.84 6.21 -24.37
N VAL A 268 -6.91 5.28 -24.56
CA VAL A 268 -6.00 5.23 -25.72
C VAL A 268 -6.01 3.81 -26.27
N SER A 269 -6.29 3.67 -27.58
CA SER A 269 -6.33 2.38 -28.27
C SER A 269 -4.96 1.89 -28.76
N ASP A 270 -3.99 2.80 -28.94
CA ASP A 270 -2.61 2.46 -29.32
C ASP A 270 -1.84 1.95 -28.09
N GLU A 271 -1.58 0.63 -28.05
CA GLU A 271 -0.88 -0.02 -26.94
C GLU A 271 0.56 0.50 -26.78
N THR A 272 1.26 0.88 -27.87
CA THR A 272 2.62 1.43 -27.76
C THR A 272 2.59 2.77 -27.03
N LEU A 273 1.61 3.61 -27.37
CA LEU A 273 1.39 4.88 -26.69
C LEU A 273 0.97 4.67 -25.23
N VAL A 274 0.09 3.71 -24.94
CA VAL A 274 -0.29 3.33 -23.56
C VAL A 274 0.93 2.93 -22.74
N GLN A 275 1.80 2.08 -23.27
CA GLN A 275 3.03 1.65 -22.59
C GLN A 275 3.95 2.83 -22.30
N ALA A 276 4.15 3.72 -23.27
CA ALA A 276 4.97 4.92 -23.09
C ALA A 276 4.38 5.86 -22.03
N LEU A 277 3.07 6.14 -22.09
CA LEU A 277 2.37 6.99 -21.11
C LEU A 277 2.40 6.36 -19.72
N TRP A 278 2.17 5.06 -19.61
CA TRP A 278 2.22 4.33 -18.35
C TRP A 278 3.63 4.37 -17.75
N ALA A 279 4.68 4.16 -18.55
CA ALA A 279 6.07 4.24 -18.08
C ALA A 279 6.40 5.65 -17.55
N VAL A 280 6.06 6.70 -18.29
CA VAL A 280 6.30 8.09 -17.88
C VAL A 280 5.52 8.45 -16.62
N THR A 281 4.21 8.17 -16.59
CA THR A 281 3.36 8.49 -15.44
C THR A 281 3.74 7.68 -14.20
N THR A 282 4.14 6.42 -14.36
CA THR A 282 4.69 5.58 -13.29
C THR A 282 5.98 6.18 -12.73
N ALA A 283 6.93 6.56 -13.58
CA ALA A 283 8.17 7.18 -13.13
C ALA A 283 7.90 8.47 -12.33
N LEU A 284 6.98 9.32 -12.80
CA LEU A 284 6.57 10.54 -12.11
C LEU A 284 5.95 10.25 -10.74
N VAL A 285 4.99 9.32 -10.67
CA VAL A 285 4.31 8.97 -9.41
C VAL A 285 5.26 8.30 -8.42
N VAL A 286 6.16 7.42 -8.89
CA VAL A 286 7.18 6.79 -8.04
C VAL A 286 8.12 7.83 -7.45
N VAL A 287 8.67 8.73 -8.27
CA VAL A 287 9.58 9.78 -7.78
C VAL A 287 8.85 10.74 -6.84
N ALA A 288 7.70 11.29 -7.24
CA ALA A 288 6.95 12.23 -6.43
C ALA A 288 6.47 11.60 -5.11
N GLY A 289 5.97 10.36 -5.16
CA GLY A 289 5.50 9.62 -4.01
C GLY A 289 6.63 9.21 -3.06
N TRP A 290 7.81 8.83 -3.59
CA TRP A 290 8.99 8.58 -2.76
C TRP A 290 9.49 9.84 -2.05
N LEU A 291 9.56 10.98 -2.75
CA LEU A 291 9.91 12.27 -2.15
C LEU A 291 8.90 12.68 -1.07
N LEU A 292 7.60 12.46 -1.33
CA LEU A 292 6.54 12.68 -0.35
C LEU A 292 6.71 11.75 0.87
N ALA A 293 6.97 10.46 0.65
CA ALA A 293 7.22 9.51 1.74
C ALA A 293 8.44 9.91 2.56
N ALA A 294 9.56 10.30 1.93
CA ALA A 294 10.75 10.82 2.60
C ALA A 294 10.41 12.05 3.46
N ARG A 295 9.60 12.97 2.92
CA ARG A 295 9.13 14.14 3.66
C ARG A 295 8.26 13.75 4.85
N LEU A 296 7.26 12.89 4.66
CA LEU A 296 6.36 12.42 5.72
C LEU A 296 7.13 11.69 6.83
N ARG A 297 8.09 10.83 6.46
CA ARG A 297 8.97 10.16 7.42
C ARG A 297 9.85 11.14 8.20
N SER A 298 10.34 12.20 7.56
CA SER A 298 11.07 13.28 8.26
C SER A 298 10.22 14.03 9.28
N LEU A 299 8.89 13.97 9.13
CA LEU A 299 7.90 14.57 10.03
C LEU A 299 7.36 13.58 11.08
N GLY A 300 7.93 12.37 11.16
CA GLY A 300 7.44 11.31 12.04
C GLY A 300 6.08 10.72 11.62
N GLN A 301 5.59 11.04 10.42
CA GLN A 301 4.31 10.57 9.89
C GLN A 301 4.47 9.21 9.17
N ASP A 302 4.98 8.21 9.89
CA ASP A 302 5.30 6.88 9.31
C ASP A 302 4.08 6.21 8.66
N VAL A 303 2.89 6.32 9.27
CA VAL A 303 1.67 5.70 8.71
C VAL A 303 1.28 6.36 7.39
N LEU A 304 1.32 7.69 7.32
CA LEU A 304 1.00 8.41 6.09
C LEU A 304 2.04 8.13 5.00
N ALA A 305 3.32 7.99 5.36
CA ALA A 305 4.36 7.60 4.43
C ALA A 305 4.12 6.18 3.89
N LEU A 306 3.70 5.24 4.75
CA LEU A 306 3.34 3.88 4.34
C LEU A 306 2.16 3.90 3.35
N CYS A 307 1.09 4.63 3.65
CA CYS A 307 -0.06 4.76 2.76
C CYS A 307 0.30 5.44 1.42
N ALA A 308 1.19 6.44 1.44
CA ALA A 308 1.66 7.08 0.21
C ALA A 308 2.44 6.09 -0.68
N VAL A 309 3.32 5.27 -0.09
CA VAL A 309 4.05 4.23 -0.83
C VAL A 309 3.10 3.14 -1.36
N ALA A 310 2.08 2.76 -0.58
CA ALA A 310 1.05 1.83 -1.04
C ALA A 310 0.28 2.38 -2.26
N ALA A 311 -0.15 3.64 -2.20
CA ALA A 311 -0.83 4.31 -3.31
C ALA A 311 0.06 4.39 -4.57
N VAL A 312 1.37 4.67 -4.41
CA VAL A 312 2.34 4.62 -5.51
C VAL A 312 2.36 3.23 -6.15
N GLY A 313 2.42 2.16 -5.35
CA GLY A 313 2.42 0.79 -5.86
C GLY A 313 1.15 0.45 -6.64
N LEU A 314 -0.01 0.83 -6.11
CA LEU A 314 -1.31 0.57 -6.75
C LEU A 314 -1.47 1.35 -8.07
N LEU A 315 -1.00 2.60 -8.11
CA LEU A 315 -1.01 3.41 -9.34
C LEU A 315 -0.03 2.88 -10.39
N ALA A 316 1.18 2.49 -9.96
CA ALA A 316 2.27 2.06 -10.82
C ALA A 316 2.11 0.65 -11.37
N SER A 317 1.46 -0.26 -10.65
CA SER A 317 1.28 -1.65 -11.06
C SER A 317 0.62 -1.75 -12.45
N PRO A 318 1.01 -2.71 -13.33
CA PRO A 318 0.33 -2.92 -14.60
C PRO A 318 -1.14 -3.32 -14.41
N VAL A 319 -1.43 -4.00 -13.30
CA VAL A 319 -2.79 -4.39 -12.91
C VAL A 319 -2.97 -4.14 -11.41
N SER A 320 -3.96 -3.33 -11.08
CA SER A 320 -4.44 -3.12 -9.71
C SER A 320 -5.94 -3.34 -9.67
N TRP A 321 -6.37 -4.59 -9.51
CA TRP A 321 -7.77 -4.89 -9.30
C TRP A 321 -8.31 -4.08 -8.10
N SER A 322 -9.59 -3.72 -8.12
CA SER A 322 -10.23 -2.94 -7.06
C SER A 322 -9.99 -3.55 -5.66
N HIS A 323 -10.04 -4.88 -5.54
CA HIS A 323 -9.71 -5.62 -4.32
C HIS A 323 -8.23 -5.57 -3.90
N HIS A 324 -7.30 -5.03 -4.70
CA HIS A 324 -5.94 -4.71 -4.25
C HIS A 324 -5.91 -3.44 -3.37
N TRP A 325 -6.95 -2.61 -3.39
CA TRP A 325 -7.02 -1.32 -2.69
C TRP A 325 -7.37 -1.43 -1.19
N VAL A 326 -7.15 -2.59 -0.58
CA VAL A 326 -7.23 -2.81 0.89
C VAL A 326 -6.40 -1.82 1.71
N TRP A 327 -5.41 -1.16 1.08
CA TRP A 327 -4.61 -0.08 1.63
C TRP A 327 -5.39 1.21 1.95
N ALA A 328 -6.63 1.34 1.48
CA ALA A 328 -7.54 2.40 1.92
C ALA A 328 -7.89 2.28 3.42
N MET A 329 -7.88 1.07 4.01
CA MET A 329 -8.30 0.86 5.40
C MET A 329 -7.43 1.60 6.43
N PRO A 330 -6.07 1.54 6.37
CA PRO A 330 -5.22 2.41 7.17
C PRO A 330 -5.51 3.91 7.04
N VAL A 331 -5.84 4.39 5.84
CA VAL A 331 -6.14 5.82 5.60
C VAL A 331 -7.43 6.24 6.32
N LEU A 332 -8.48 5.43 6.22
CA LEU A 332 -9.75 5.65 6.93
C LEU A 332 -9.53 5.74 8.44
N LEU A 333 -8.76 4.81 8.99
CA LEU A 333 -8.46 4.82 10.42
C LEU A 333 -7.66 6.05 10.83
N VAL A 334 -6.68 6.49 10.02
CA VAL A 334 -5.96 7.75 10.28
C VAL A 334 -6.92 8.94 10.30
N LEU A 335 -7.84 9.05 9.34
CA LEU A 335 -8.84 10.12 9.28
C LEU A 335 -9.75 10.12 10.52
N TRP A 336 -10.11 8.95 11.02
CA TRP A 336 -10.93 8.79 12.21
C TRP A 336 -10.21 9.13 13.53
N CYS A 337 -8.96 8.70 13.64
CA CYS A 337 -8.13 8.89 14.82
C CYS A 337 -7.79 10.37 15.04
N ARG A 338 -7.78 10.79 16.31
CA ARG A 338 -7.34 12.13 16.69
C ARG A 338 -5.81 12.21 16.63
N PRO A 339 -5.24 13.30 16.10
CA PRO A 339 -3.79 13.50 16.17
C PRO A 339 -3.32 13.42 17.63
N ALA A 340 -2.17 12.78 17.85
CA ALA A 340 -1.51 12.83 19.15
C ALA A 340 -1.18 14.30 19.50
N GLY A 341 -1.27 14.66 20.78
CA GLY A 341 -0.78 15.97 21.23
C GLY A 341 0.71 16.04 20.95
N MET A 342 1.16 17.04 20.18
CA MET A 342 2.58 17.19 19.87
C MET A 342 3.31 17.72 21.10
N PRO A 343 4.41 17.09 21.54
CA PRO A 343 5.33 17.74 22.48
C PRO A 343 5.95 18.95 21.78
N ARG A 344 5.75 20.16 22.31
CA ARG A 344 6.50 21.33 21.87
C ARG A 344 7.63 21.56 22.87
N GLU A 345 8.86 21.57 22.38
CA GLU A 345 9.99 21.99 23.19
C GLU A 345 9.98 23.53 23.25
N VAL A 346 9.68 24.08 24.43
CA VAL A 346 9.76 25.51 24.67
C VAL A 346 11.06 25.75 25.41
N THR A 347 12.04 26.33 24.73
CA THR A 347 13.24 26.86 25.37
C THR A 347 12.86 28.18 26.03
N THR A 348 12.48 28.16 27.30
CA THR A 348 12.38 29.38 28.09
C THR A 348 13.80 29.88 28.34
N ARG A 349 14.24 30.93 27.63
CA ARG A 349 15.34 31.76 28.14
C ARG A 349 14.83 32.37 29.43
N GLN A 350 15.40 31.98 30.58
CA GLN A 350 15.20 32.73 31.81
C GLN A 350 15.55 34.20 31.51
N PRO A 351 14.67 35.17 31.82
CA PRO A 351 15.09 36.56 31.81
C PRO A 351 16.25 36.67 32.79
N SER A 352 17.40 37.12 32.32
CA SER A 352 18.52 37.46 33.18
C SER A 352 18.02 38.52 34.16
N ILE A 353 17.80 38.13 35.42
CA ILE A 353 17.62 39.08 36.50
C ILE A 353 18.91 39.91 36.49
N PRO A 354 18.83 41.26 36.37
CA PRO A 354 20.03 42.08 36.48
C PRO A 354 20.63 41.80 37.86
N SER A 355 21.76 41.09 37.88
CA SER A 355 22.51 40.88 39.11
C SER A 355 22.88 42.27 39.63
N ALA A 356 22.31 42.66 40.76
CA ALA A 356 22.72 43.85 41.48
C ALA A 356 24.25 43.78 41.65
N ARG A 357 24.93 44.84 41.19
CA ARG A 357 26.38 44.99 41.34
C ARG A 357 26.72 45.02 42.82
N SER A 358 27.41 43.99 43.30
CA SER A 358 28.51 44.06 44.28
C SER A 358 28.80 42.67 44.85
N ALA A 359 29.72 41.93 44.23
CA ALA A 359 30.41 40.84 44.89
C ALA A 359 31.88 40.83 44.43
N PRO A 360 32.87 40.62 45.33
CA PRO A 360 34.28 40.71 45.00
C PRO A 360 34.73 39.51 44.14
N PRO A 361 35.81 39.66 43.35
CA PRO A 361 36.28 38.62 42.47
C PRO A 361 37.11 37.63 43.29
N ASP A 362 36.54 36.49 43.67
CA ASP A 362 37.28 35.24 43.95
C ASP A 362 36.28 34.09 44.20
N SER A 363 35.78 33.49 43.11
CA SER A 363 35.27 32.11 43.14
C SER A 363 35.25 31.51 41.73
N PRO A 364 35.78 30.30 41.51
CA PRO A 364 35.80 29.67 40.19
C PRO A 364 34.46 29.00 39.88
N SER A 365 34.03 29.11 38.61
CA SER A 365 32.92 28.39 37.95
C SER A 365 31.48 28.75 38.35
N SER A 366 31.03 29.95 37.94
CA SER A 366 29.61 30.17 37.62
C SER A 366 29.32 29.49 36.27
N THR A 367 28.88 28.24 36.31
CA THR A 367 28.23 27.62 35.13
C THR A 367 26.97 28.42 34.83
N ALA A 368 26.94 29.10 33.68
CA ALA A 368 25.73 29.73 33.18
C ALA A 368 24.56 28.73 33.24
N PRO A 369 23.38 29.10 33.76
CA PRO A 369 22.27 28.18 33.84
C PRO A 369 21.91 27.72 32.43
N ALA A 370 22.17 26.43 32.16
CA ALA A 370 21.78 25.79 30.91
C ALA A 370 20.29 26.01 30.71
N ALA A 371 19.89 26.56 29.56
CA ALA A 371 18.49 26.77 29.23
C ALA A 371 17.74 25.43 29.34
N ARG A 372 16.91 25.29 30.39
CA ARG A 372 16.15 24.08 30.63
C ARG A 372 15.01 24.04 29.61
N ALA A 373 15.21 23.32 28.52
CA ALA A 373 14.17 23.05 27.53
C ALA A 373 13.01 22.33 28.22
N MET A 374 11.88 23.02 28.38
CA MET A 374 10.67 22.45 28.96
C MET A 374 9.80 21.95 27.81
N ARG A 375 9.54 20.63 27.77
CA ARG A 375 8.57 20.06 26.82
C ARG A 375 7.17 20.38 27.33
N VAL A 376 6.53 21.39 26.74
CA VAL A 376 5.12 21.68 26.99
C VAL A 376 4.30 20.74 26.11
N ALA A 377 3.54 19.84 26.74
CA ALA A 377 2.62 18.98 26.03
C ALA A 377 1.45 19.83 25.50
N VAL A 378 1.29 19.89 24.17
CA VAL A 378 0.08 20.50 23.59
C VAL A 378 -1.10 19.58 23.91
N PRO A 379 -2.18 20.09 24.53
CA PRO A 379 -3.35 19.27 24.84
C PRO A 379 -3.91 18.61 23.58
N ARG A 380 -4.36 17.35 23.69
CA ARG A 380 -5.02 16.66 22.57
C ARG A 380 -6.25 17.47 22.12
N PRO A 381 -6.39 17.78 20.82
CA PRO A 381 -7.47 18.64 20.31
C PRO A 381 -8.82 17.99 20.57
N SER A 382 -9.79 18.69 21.16
CA SER A 382 -11.14 18.19 21.51
C SER A 382 -11.75 17.25 20.46
N PRO A 383 -12.47 16.17 20.84
CA PRO A 383 -13.07 15.25 19.86
C PRO A 383 -14.14 15.94 19.00
N TRP A 384 -14.67 17.07 19.49
CA TRP A 384 -15.68 17.89 18.85
C TRP A 384 -15.10 19.12 18.14
N SER A 385 -13.78 19.23 18.04
CA SER A 385 -13.17 20.32 17.30
C SER A 385 -13.50 20.19 15.81
N ALA A 386 -13.80 21.33 15.16
CA ALA A 386 -14.10 21.39 13.72
C ALA A 386 -13.11 20.58 12.84
N PRO A 387 -11.78 20.66 13.01
CA PRO A 387 -10.85 19.87 12.19
C PRO A 387 -10.96 18.34 12.43
N VAL A 388 -11.30 17.90 13.65
CA VAL A 388 -11.50 16.47 13.94
C VAL A 388 -12.82 15.98 13.32
N LEU A 389 -13.89 16.77 13.49
CA LEU A 389 -15.20 16.45 12.90
C LEU A 389 -15.14 16.42 11.38
N LEU A 390 -14.43 17.36 10.74
CA LEU A 390 -14.23 17.37 9.29
C LEU A 390 -13.53 16.08 8.81
N ARG A 391 -12.43 15.67 9.47
CA ARG A 391 -11.71 14.43 9.09
C ARG A 391 -12.58 13.19 9.26
N ARG A 392 -13.39 13.13 10.31
CA ARG A 392 -14.37 12.04 10.52
C ARG A 392 -15.49 12.07 9.48
N GLY A 393 -16.00 13.24 9.12
CA GLY A 393 -16.97 13.41 8.03
C GLY A 393 -16.41 12.89 6.71
N VAL A 394 -15.18 13.26 6.36
CA VAL A 394 -14.47 12.73 5.18
C VAL A 394 -14.31 11.21 5.27
N CYS A 395 -13.92 10.66 6.44
CA CYS A 395 -13.84 9.21 6.65
C CYS A 395 -15.17 8.50 6.36
N LEU A 396 -16.29 9.02 6.87
CA LEU A 396 -17.61 8.44 6.67
C LEU A 396 -18.06 8.55 5.20
N LEU A 397 -17.76 9.66 4.53
CA LEU A 397 -18.04 9.82 3.10
C LEU A 397 -17.25 8.80 2.26
N VAL A 398 -15.96 8.60 2.55
CA VAL A 398 -15.15 7.60 1.85
C VAL A 398 -15.64 6.18 2.14
N ILE A 399 -16.05 5.88 3.39
CA ILE A 399 -16.67 4.59 3.73
C ILE A 399 -17.93 4.36 2.89
N ALA A 400 -18.85 5.33 2.84
CA ALA A 400 -20.07 5.21 2.06
C ALA A 400 -19.76 5.00 0.57
N TYR A 401 -18.82 5.76 0.03
CA TYR A 401 -18.35 5.62 -1.35
C TYR A 401 -17.79 4.22 -1.65
N LEU A 402 -16.93 3.67 -0.77
CA LEU A 402 -16.35 2.33 -0.94
C LEU A 402 -17.38 1.20 -0.76
N ILE A 403 -18.48 1.43 -0.02
CA ILE A 403 -19.59 0.49 0.06
C ILE A 403 -20.39 0.48 -1.25
N LEU A 404 -20.56 1.65 -1.88
CA LEU A 404 -21.35 1.77 -3.10
C LEU A 404 -20.66 1.19 -4.34
N GLY A 405 -19.32 1.15 -4.35
CA GLY A 405 -18.54 0.58 -5.47
C GLY A 405 -18.91 1.20 -6.82
N VAL A 406 -18.97 2.52 -6.89
CA VAL A 406 -19.67 3.26 -7.97
C VAL A 406 -19.16 2.97 -9.38
N HIS A 407 -17.90 2.58 -9.56
CA HIS A 407 -17.38 2.18 -10.88
C HIS A 407 -18.08 0.93 -11.43
N TRP A 408 -18.59 0.04 -10.56
CA TRP A 408 -19.36 -1.14 -10.97
C TRP A 408 -20.76 -0.81 -11.51
N TRP A 409 -21.24 0.43 -11.33
CA TRP A 409 -22.53 0.88 -11.86
C TRP A 409 -22.48 1.16 -13.37
N LEU A 410 -21.27 1.31 -13.91
CA LEU A 410 -21.07 1.52 -15.34
C LEU A 410 -21.20 0.20 -16.11
N PRO A 411 -21.65 0.25 -17.37
CA PRO A 411 -21.65 -0.93 -18.23
C PRO A 411 -20.22 -1.44 -18.45
N HIS A 412 -19.98 -2.69 -18.11
CA HIS A 412 -18.64 -3.31 -18.03
C HIS A 412 -18.59 -4.72 -18.62
N GLN A 413 -19.63 -5.12 -19.36
CA GLN A 413 -19.64 -6.39 -20.07
C GLN A 413 -19.29 -6.14 -21.55
N ARG A 414 -18.71 -7.14 -22.22
CA ARG A 414 -18.49 -7.13 -23.69
C ARG A 414 -17.74 -5.88 -24.21
N ASP A 415 -16.69 -5.47 -23.52
CA ASP A 415 -15.80 -4.38 -23.91
C ASP A 415 -16.45 -2.98 -24.01
N GLU A 416 -17.63 -2.80 -23.40
CA GLU A 416 -18.36 -1.52 -23.36
C GLU A 416 -17.53 -0.38 -22.76
N HIS A 417 -16.57 -0.69 -21.88
CA HIS A 417 -15.65 0.25 -21.25
C HIS A 417 -14.73 0.98 -22.24
N LEU A 418 -14.53 0.44 -23.45
CA LEU A 418 -13.76 1.10 -24.50
C LEU A 418 -14.52 2.23 -25.21
N THR A 419 -15.85 2.27 -25.04
CA THR A 419 -16.74 3.26 -25.68
C THR A 419 -17.28 4.31 -24.72
N TRP A 420 -16.79 4.29 -23.47
CA TRP A 420 -17.23 5.20 -22.43
C TRP A 420 -16.98 6.67 -22.77
N SER A 421 -18.00 7.48 -22.51
CA SER A 421 -17.90 8.94 -22.55
C SER A 421 -17.01 9.48 -21.43
N GLY A 422 -16.57 10.74 -21.55
CA GLY A 422 -15.61 11.33 -20.61
C GLY A 422 -16.03 11.27 -19.13
N TRP A 423 -17.32 11.40 -18.80
CA TRP A 423 -17.77 11.29 -17.40
C TRP A 423 -17.77 9.83 -16.90
N GLN A 424 -18.04 8.86 -17.78
CA GLN A 424 -17.95 7.44 -17.45
C GLN A 424 -16.49 7.05 -17.17
N GLN A 425 -15.54 7.60 -17.93
CA GLN A 425 -14.11 7.41 -17.65
C GLN A 425 -13.70 7.94 -16.28
N LEU A 426 -14.27 9.07 -15.84
CA LEU A 426 -14.02 9.61 -14.49
C LEU A 426 -14.57 8.69 -13.40
N VAL A 427 -15.79 8.17 -13.57
CA VAL A 427 -16.41 7.24 -12.60
C VAL A 427 -15.72 5.88 -12.63
N GLY A 428 -15.29 5.39 -13.79
CA GLY A 428 -14.58 4.12 -13.94
C GLY A 428 -13.11 4.15 -13.57
N GLY A 429 -12.51 5.33 -13.41
CA GLY A 429 -11.14 5.54 -12.91
C GLY A 429 -11.08 6.10 -11.49
N ASP A 430 -12.16 5.92 -10.74
CA ASP A 430 -12.42 6.62 -9.48
C ASP A 430 -11.35 6.39 -8.40
N TYR A 431 -10.85 5.17 -8.22
CA TYR A 431 -9.79 4.86 -7.25
C TYR A 431 -8.46 5.50 -7.66
N VAL A 432 -8.12 5.47 -8.95
CA VAL A 432 -6.91 6.11 -9.50
C VAL A 432 -6.95 7.61 -9.24
N ILE A 433 -8.08 8.26 -9.56
CA ILE A 433 -8.27 9.70 -9.36
C ILE A 433 -8.22 10.07 -7.87
N ALA A 434 -8.93 9.32 -7.02
CA ALA A 434 -8.94 9.53 -5.59
C ALA A 434 -7.54 9.42 -4.97
N ALA A 435 -6.72 8.48 -5.43
CA ALA A 435 -5.35 8.30 -4.97
C ALA A 435 -4.44 9.45 -5.38
N LEU A 436 -4.53 9.90 -6.65
CA LEU A 436 -3.77 11.06 -7.13
C LEU A 436 -4.12 12.33 -6.34
N ILE A 437 -5.42 12.59 -6.12
CA ILE A 437 -5.88 13.70 -5.28
C ILE A 437 -5.35 13.55 -3.85
N GLY A 438 -5.44 12.36 -3.27
CA GLY A 438 -4.94 12.06 -1.93
C GLY A 438 -3.44 12.34 -1.79
N LEU A 439 -2.62 11.95 -2.76
CA LEU A 439 -1.19 12.23 -2.79
C LEU A 439 -0.90 13.73 -2.89
N VAL A 440 -1.64 14.47 -3.71
CA VAL A 440 -1.51 15.94 -3.83
C VAL A 440 -1.89 16.62 -2.51
N VAL A 441 -3.01 16.23 -1.90
CA VAL A 441 -3.46 16.77 -0.60
C VAL A 441 -2.40 16.49 0.47
N LEU A 442 -1.87 15.27 0.54
CA LEU A 442 -0.80 14.91 1.48
C LEU A 442 0.47 15.73 1.23
N ALA A 443 0.84 15.98 -0.03
CA ALA A 443 2.00 16.82 -0.36
C ALA A 443 1.81 18.27 0.10
N VAL A 444 0.61 18.85 -0.09
CA VAL A 444 0.28 20.19 0.40
C VAL A 444 0.33 20.23 1.92
N LEU A 445 -0.23 19.23 2.61
CA LEU A 445 -0.19 19.14 4.08
C LEU A 445 1.24 18.98 4.60
N ALA A 446 2.06 18.12 3.99
CA ALA A 446 3.46 17.90 4.37
C ALA A 446 4.34 19.15 4.16
N ARG A 447 4.02 19.99 3.18
CA ARG A 447 4.63 21.32 3.03
C ARG A 447 4.22 22.26 4.16
N ARG A 448 2.93 22.29 4.52
CA ARG A 448 2.38 23.13 5.59
C ARG A 448 2.85 22.74 6.99
N TRP A 449 3.13 21.46 7.25
CA TRP A 449 3.57 20.97 8.56
C TRP A 449 4.97 21.47 8.99
N GLY A 450 5.70 22.22 8.17
CA GLY A 450 6.89 22.97 8.62
C GLY A 450 8.14 22.11 8.86
N ARG A 451 9.30 22.77 9.03
CA ARG A 451 10.64 22.13 8.96
C ARG A 451 10.82 20.96 9.94
N PRO A 452 11.61 19.92 9.57
CA PRO A 452 11.89 18.78 10.44
C PRO A 452 12.34 19.24 11.83
N ALA A 453 11.96 18.50 12.88
CA ALA A 453 12.63 18.65 14.17
C ALA A 453 14.13 18.46 13.91
N ALA A 454 14.94 19.49 14.19
CA ALA A 454 16.38 19.38 14.09
C ALA A 454 16.82 18.21 14.98
N ASP A 455 17.65 17.31 14.44
CA ASP A 455 18.35 16.32 15.25
C ASP A 455 19.19 17.10 16.26
N VAL A 456 18.78 17.06 17.53
CA VAL A 456 19.56 17.58 18.64
C VAL A 456 20.74 16.63 18.78
N GLY A 457 21.94 17.10 18.44
CA GLY A 457 23.17 16.36 18.71
C GLY A 457 23.30 16.04 20.20
N PRO A 458 24.14 15.07 20.60
CA PRO A 458 24.32 14.67 22.00
C PRO A 458 24.64 15.83 22.95
N ASP A 459 25.10 16.97 22.42
CA ASP A 459 25.52 18.14 23.20
C ASP A 459 24.49 19.29 23.21
N GLY A 460 23.28 19.09 22.68
CA GLY A 460 22.21 20.08 22.79
C GLY A 460 22.33 21.32 21.89
N SER A 461 23.32 21.38 20.99
CA SER A 461 23.45 22.48 20.02
C SER A 461 22.65 22.19 18.75
N ALA A 462 21.72 23.08 18.42
CA ALA A 462 21.07 23.08 17.12
C ALA A 462 22.11 23.43 16.05
N VAL A 463 22.35 22.53 15.08
CA VAL A 463 23.17 22.84 13.90
C VAL A 463 22.38 23.81 13.02
N GLY A 464 22.50 25.10 13.32
CA GLY A 464 21.92 26.17 12.54
C GLY A 464 22.66 26.34 11.22
N SER A 465 22.00 25.99 10.11
CA SER A 465 22.38 26.52 8.80
C SER A 465 22.10 28.02 8.80
N ALA A 466 23.16 28.82 8.98
CA ALA A 466 23.10 30.26 8.88
C ALA A 466 22.88 30.64 7.40
N ALA A 467 21.63 30.99 7.07
CA ALA A 467 21.33 31.74 5.86
C ALA A 467 21.85 33.17 6.05
N VAL A 468 22.93 33.50 5.33
CA VAL A 468 23.44 34.87 5.21
C VAL A 468 22.44 35.67 4.37
N LEU A 469 21.79 36.67 4.99
CA LEU A 469 21.11 37.76 4.29
C LEU A 469 22.13 38.90 4.09
N PRO A 470 22.25 39.51 2.89
CA PRO A 470 23.08 40.70 2.73
C PRO A 470 22.31 41.93 3.23
N GLY A 471 22.84 42.59 4.26
CA GLY A 471 22.41 43.91 4.71
C GLY A 471 23.03 45.01 3.86
N ALA A 472 22.20 45.93 3.38
CA ALA A 472 22.59 47.20 2.81
C ALA A 472 23.00 48.20 3.91
N GLY A 473 24.02 49.03 3.64
CA GLY A 473 24.03 50.42 4.08
C GLY A 473 25.05 50.84 5.15
N GLN A 474 26.16 51.43 4.65
CA GLN A 474 26.87 52.60 5.18
C GLN A 474 27.67 52.49 6.50
N ALA A 475 29.00 52.71 6.41
CA ALA A 475 29.61 54.00 6.72
C ALA A 475 31.10 54.04 6.32
N ASN A 476 31.52 55.23 5.89
CA ASN A 476 32.83 55.64 5.38
C ASN A 476 33.99 55.54 6.37
N LEU A 477 35.21 55.51 5.81
CA LEU A 477 36.52 56.08 6.23
C LEU A 477 37.57 55.15 5.58
N GLY A 478 38.29 55.46 4.48
CA GLY A 478 39.02 56.68 4.14
C GLY A 478 40.51 56.43 4.38
N GLN A 479 41.28 56.05 3.34
CA GLN A 479 42.66 56.52 3.03
C GLN A 479 43.44 55.61 2.03
N ALA A 480 43.92 56.26 0.95
CA ALA A 480 45.22 56.17 0.25
C ALA A 480 45.81 54.82 -0.30
N VAL A 481 45.67 54.59 -1.62
CA VAL A 481 46.70 54.71 -2.73
C VAL A 481 48.16 54.22 -2.47
N PRO A 482 48.92 53.64 -3.44
CA PRO A 482 48.65 52.64 -4.50
C PRO A 482 49.77 51.53 -4.54
N ASP A 483 49.78 50.61 -5.52
CA ASP A 483 50.80 50.55 -6.61
C ASP A 483 50.96 49.15 -7.29
N GLN A 484 51.27 49.19 -8.59
CA GLN A 484 51.80 48.15 -9.53
C GLN A 484 50.81 47.09 -10.12
N ALA A 485 50.39 47.12 -11.39
CA ALA A 485 51.06 47.04 -12.71
C ALA A 485 51.13 45.61 -13.32
N VAL A 486 50.12 45.27 -14.17
CA VAL A 486 50.13 44.81 -15.62
C VAL A 486 51.25 43.86 -16.12
N PRO A 487 51.15 43.03 -17.22
CA PRO A 487 50.06 42.60 -18.15
C PRO A 487 49.89 41.05 -18.30
N ALA A 488 48.77 40.46 -18.78
CA ALA A 488 48.18 40.29 -20.14
C ALA A 488 48.76 39.18 -21.06
N GLN A 489 47.85 38.34 -21.61
CA GLN A 489 47.74 37.74 -22.99
C GLN A 489 46.85 36.46 -22.92
N ALA A 490 45.60 36.40 -23.46
CA ALA A 490 45.13 36.28 -24.86
C ALA A 490 45.71 35.01 -25.57
N VAL A 491 44.99 33.86 -25.73
CA VAL A 491 43.90 33.48 -26.70
C VAL A 491 44.38 33.64 -28.16
N PRO A 492 44.19 32.72 -29.15
CA PRO A 492 42.94 32.00 -29.46
C PRO A 492 42.98 30.58 -30.12
N ASP A 493 41.78 29.97 -30.18
CA ASP A 493 41.13 29.14 -31.20
C ASP A 493 41.92 28.42 -32.31
N GLN A 494 41.46 27.19 -32.62
CA GLN A 494 41.08 26.85 -34.00
C GLN A 494 40.01 25.77 -34.11
N ALA A 495 39.07 26.02 -35.01
CA ALA A 495 37.90 25.24 -35.35
C ALA A 495 38.07 24.44 -36.66
N GLY A 496 37.26 23.39 -36.81
CA GLY A 496 36.55 23.10 -38.06
C GLY A 496 37.10 21.99 -38.96
N ARG A 497 36.23 21.03 -39.31
CA ARG A 497 35.66 20.90 -40.68
C ARG A 497 34.62 19.77 -40.80
N GLU A 498 33.54 20.13 -41.48
CA GLU A 498 32.45 19.28 -41.99
C GLU A 498 32.84 18.58 -43.31
N ALA A 499 32.13 17.50 -43.70
CA ALA A 499 31.25 17.49 -44.88
C ALA A 499 30.80 16.09 -45.38
N ARG A 500 29.48 16.03 -45.69
CA ARG A 500 28.63 15.13 -46.50
C ARG A 500 29.20 14.22 -47.62
N ARG A 501 28.49 13.08 -47.80
CA ARG A 501 27.87 12.43 -49.02
C ARG A 501 27.96 10.89 -48.85
N SER A 502 27.20 9.97 -49.43
CA SER A 502 25.90 9.83 -50.12
C SER A 502 25.70 8.31 -50.37
N SER A 503 24.44 7.83 -50.42
CA SER A 503 23.91 6.69 -51.22
C SER A 503 24.60 5.31 -51.19
N THR A 504 23.86 4.25 -50.77
CA THR A 504 23.54 3.04 -51.60
C THR A 504 22.67 2.02 -50.83
N GLU A 505 21.51 1.69 -51.40
CA GLU A 505 20.80 0.39 -51.24
C GLU A 505 21.59 -0.74 -51.96
N PRO A 506 21.29 -2.02 -51.70
CA PRO A 506 20.33 -2.72 -52.57
C PRO A 506 19.35 -3.66 -51.83
N SER A 507 18.28 -3.96 -52.56
CA SER A 507 17.19 -4.91 -52.29
C SER A 507 17.52 -6.36 -52.72
N VAL A 508 16.50 -7.24 -52.61
CA VAL A 508 16.35 -8.61 -53.19
C VAL A 508 16.81 -9.72 -52.23
N SER A 509 16.08 -10.79 -51.85
CA SER A 509 14.92 -11.53 -52.42
C SER A 509 14.34 -12.53 -51.41
N GLU A 510 13.02 -12.69 -51.39
CA GLU A 510 12.33 -13.96 -51.09
C GLU A 510 12.56 -14.99 -52.23
N PRO A 511 12.34 -16.29 -51.96
CA PRO A 511 11.28 -16.93 -52.73
C PRO A 511 10.38 -17.91 -51.96
N ALA A 512 9.19 -18.04 -52.54
CA ALA A 512 8.04 -18.85 -52.21
C ALA A 512 8.23 -20.38 -52.22
N SER A 513 7.34 -21.02 -51.45
CA SER A 513 6.54 -22.22 -51.75
C SER A 513 7.21 -23.50 -52.28
N LYS A 514 6.94 -24.61 -51.58
CA LYS A 514 6.65 -25.90 -52.23
C LYS A 514 5.68 -26.74 -51.39
N ASP A 515 4.58 -27.09 -52.04
CA ASP A 515 3.61 -28.10 -51.65
C ASP A 515 4.24 -29.46 -51.35
N LEU A 516 3.59 -30.21 -50.45
CA LEU A 516 3.39 -31.66 -50.62
C LEU A 516 2.20 -32.12 -49.80
N THR A 517 1.11 -32.33 -50.53
CA THR A 517 -0.05 -33.14 -50.18
C THR A 517 0.32 -34.62 -50.19
N THR A 518 -0.12 -35.40 -49.19
CA THR A 518 -0.62 -36.76 -49.44
C THR A 518 -1.61 -37.18 -48.35
N ALA A 519 -2.84 -37.42 -48.78
CA ALA A 519 -3.90 -38.01 -48.01
C ALA A 519 -3.75 -39.54 -47.97
N VAL A 520 -4.10 -40.18 -46.85
CA VAL A 520 -4.66 -41.54 -46.85
C VAL A 520 -5.88 -41.57 -45.94
N ARG A 521 -7.00 -41.93 -46.56
CA ARG A 521 -8.35 -42.06 -46.03
C ARG A 521 -8.66 -43.55 -45.95
N ARG A 522 -9.02 -44.10 -44.78
CA ARG A 522 -9.86 -45.31 -44.64
C ARG A 522 -10.57 -45.30 -43.27
N GLY A 523 -11.90 -45.27 -43.29
CA GLY A 523 -12.75 -45.94 -42.28
C GLY A 523 -13.48 -47.11 -42.97
N PRO A 524 -14.58 -47.68 -42.44
CA PRO A 524 -15.08 -47.76 -41.04
C PRO A 524 -15.52 -49.21 -40.64
N ALA A 525 -15.85 -49.46 -39.36
CA ALA A 525 -16.72 -50.56 -38.87
C ALA A 525 -16.93 -50.39 -37.33
N THR A 526 -18.08 -49.89 -36.84
CA THR A 526 -19.32 -50.57 -36.40
C THR A 526 -19.27 -51.36 -35.08
N THR A 527 -20.17 -50.92 -34.16
CA THR A 527 -20.97 -51.65 -33.15
C THR A 527 -20.35 -52.22 -31.87
N SER A 528 -20.68 -51.62 -30.72
CA SER A 528 -21.42 -52.28 -29.59
C SER A 528 -21.75 -51.27 -28.47
N GLY A 529 -23.02 -51.27 -28.03
CA GLY A 529 -23.56 -50.45 -26.93
C GLY A 529 -23.29 -50.97 -25.50
N PRO A 530 -23.91 -50.37 -24.46
CA PRO A 530 -23.24 -50.05 -23.18
C PRO A 530 -23.73 -50.85 -21.96
N PRO A 531 -23.23 -50.54 -20.73
CA PRO A 531 -24.06 -50.62 -19.54
C PRO A 531 -24.20 -49.28 -18.80
N THR A 532 -25.44 -49.05 -18.37
CA THR A 532 -26.03 -48.00 -17.53
C THR A 532 -25.64 -48.04 -16.05
N LEU A 533 -25.66 -46.87 -15.37
CA LEU A 533 -26.25 -46.53 -14.05
C LEU A 533 -25.66 -45.20 -13.49
N PRO A 534 -26.29 -44.47 -12.53
CA PRO A 534 -27.56 -43.73 -12.62
C PRO A 534 -27.40 -42.20 -12.33
N ALA A 535 -28.42 -41.42 -12.69
CA ALA A 535 -28.51 -39.97 -12.49
C ALA A 535 -28.79 -39.54 -11.03
N PRO A 536 -28.35 -38.33 -10.60
CA PRO A 536 -28.98 -37.61 -9.50
C PRO A 536 -29.98 -36.56 -10.01
N ARG A 537 -30.96 -36.30 -9.14
CA ARG A 537 -32.24 -35.63 -9.39
C ARG A 537 -32.11 -34.12 -9.62
N SER A 538 -32.98 -33.64 -10.49
CA SER A 538 -33.40 -32.26 -10.67
C SER A 538 -34.05 -31.66 -9.42
N ALA A 539 -33.65 -30.45 -9.05
CA ALA A 539 -34.49 -29.51 -8.30
C ALA A 539 -34.10 -28.08 -8.69
N THR A 540 -34.79 -27.53 -9.67
CA THR A 540 -34.74 -26.10 -10.05
C THR A 540 -36.06 -25.46 -9.61
N PRO A 541 -36.05 -24.36 -8.84
CA PRO A 541 -37.16 -23.42 -8.82
C PRO A 541 -36.88 -22.28 -9.81
N GLY A 542 -37.80 -22.08 -10.75
CA GLY A 542 -37.68 -21.12 -11.83
C GLY A 542 -37.81 -19.65 -11.41
N LEU A 543 -37.34 -18.78 -12.31
CA LEU A 543 -37.66 -17.36 -12.36
C LEU A 543 -38.07 -16.99 -13.80
N PRO A 544 -38.91 -15.94 -13.98
CA PRO A 544 -39.81 -15.82 -15.13
C PRO A 544 -39.13 -15.25 -16.38
N GLN A 545 -39.48 -15.81 -17.55
CA GLN A 545 -39.20 -15.20 -18.85
C GLN A 545 -40.10 -13.98 -19.06
N GLU A 546 -39.52 -12.78 -19.11
CA GLU A 546 -40.13 -11.64 -19.78
C GLU A 546 -39.75 -11.64 -21.26
N SER A 547 -40.78 -11.75 -22.10
CA SER A 547 -40.74 -11.62 -23.54
C SER A 547 -40.34 -10.21 -23.98
N ARG A 548 -39.32 -10.07 -24.83
CA ARG A 548 -39.19 -8.91 -25.72
C ARG A 548 -39.03 -9.38 -27.16
N ARG A 549 -39.99 -8.93 -27.98
CA ARG A 549 -40.09 -9.10 -29.42
C ARG A 549 -38.88 -8.50 -30.14
N ALA A 550 -38.34 -9.24 -31.11
CA ALA A 550 -37.43 -8.72 -32.13
C ALA A 550 -38.23 -8.00 -33.24
N PRO A 551 -37.70 -6.94 -33.86
CA PRO A 551 -38.19 -6.43 -35.13
C PRO A 551 -37.52 -7.17 -36.30
N THR A 552 -38.33 -7.60 -37.25
CA THR A 552 -37.97 -8.10 -38.59
C THR A 552 -37.30 -7.00 -39.44
N PRO A 553 -36.28 -7.31 -40.27
CA PRO A 553 -35.78 -6.39 -41.28
C PRO A 553 -36.59 -6.47 -42.58
N GLU A 554 -36.64 -5.34 -43.29
CA GLU A 554 -37.19 -5.19 -44.64
C GLU A 554 -36.39 -5.96 -45.71
N ALA A 555 -37.09 -6.21 -46.82
CA ALA A 555 -36.69 -6.78 -48.13
C ALA A 555 -36.91 -8.28 -48.32
#